data_AF-A0A9P4QXI4-F1
#
_entry.id   AF-A0A9P4QXI4-F1
#
_cell.length_a   1.000
_cell.length_b   1.000
_cell.length_c   1.000
_cell.angle_alpha   90.00
_cell.angle_beta   90.00
_cell.angle_gamma   90.00
#
_symmetry.space_group_name_H-M   'P 1'
#
loop_
_entity.id
_entity.type
_entity.pdbx_description
1 polymer ?
#
loop_
_entity_poly.entity_id
_entity_poly.type
_entity_poly.pdbx_seq_one_letter_code
_entity_poly.pdbx_strand_id
1 'polypeptide(L)'
;MQLQTRIGSQQAENIQRATFNNQCDDSDGANFCECQLLHGKIDRCMYYGRQTEPLAWIIEDEPVLRQDKSPLFALIPTEVRDAIYAYAFTDCTSNPPDWDNPYRDNPYRREEGDNRVDLPRSDIAVNLLCTCRAVYMEAYQLPILLNPFNVYKFGNLPSYDICRPRFVTLAPWQFALIQGLDISLQQVALEGDKLGKYLTIWRAKERHDGAIIAPRFYQESRSLRPGKVIPSFNFRVLPYLRSRSSTSLHGLGVQLGVKSTFYSRNQNESPLMQQGRAMIARPLTHLTLRLSRTDWWTWSDHSDDPMRHLGLDPAAGDGDVGDKMRPTAPRMMQLAAERRAGSWPGQSKSDEPLPRRYTSSWGAQIAKLPDLKTLELVLETFSDKKSQLDTVIDCAKTWAFPLDNQKYELVWDGKVEMKSYQGEQGSLQTYDATRASHARHVQNPTGAQGSSSQHDPGTRRYEVRIIRYRRTRSQ
;
A
#
# COMPACT_ATOMS: atom_id res chain seq x y z
N MET A 1 12.81 -5.11 8.57
CA MET A 1 13.05 -6.43 7.94
C MET A 1 14.45 -6.51 7.28
N GLN A 2 15.53 -6.28 8.04
CA GLN A 2 16.89 -6.68 7.62
C GLN A 2 17.21 -8.09 8.12
N LEU A 3 16.24 -9.02 7.99
CA LEU A 3 16.30 -10.38 8.55
C LEU A 3 17.48 -11.20 8.00
N GLN A 4 17.92 -10.91 6.77
CA GLN A 4 18.97 -11.68 6.11
C GLN A 4 20.40 -11.29 6.51
N THR A 5 20.63 -10.06 7.01
CA THR A 5 22.01 -9.57 7.18
C THR A 5 22.73 -10.17 8.39
N ARG A 6 22.00 -10.61 9.44
CA ARG A 6 22.61 -11.23 10.63
C ARG A 6 22.66 -12.75 10.63
N ILE A 7 21.69 -13.43 10.00
CA ILE A 7 21.71 -14.90 9.90
C ILE A 7 22.75 -15.36 8.87
N GLY A 8 22.99 -14.55 7.82
CA GLY A 8 23.90 -14.91 6.74
C GLY A 8 25.39 -14.87 7.11
N SER A 9 25.82 -14.06 8.08
CA SER A 9 27.26 -13.77 8.21
C SER A 9 28.08 -14.83 8.95
N GLN A 10 27.46 -15.84 9.60
CA GLN A 10 28.22 -16.88 10.33
C GLN A 10 27.92 -18.31 9.88
N GLN A 11 26.82 -18.57 9.15
CA GLN A 11 26.50 -19.90 8.61
C GLN A 11 26.39 -19.95 7.07
N ALA A 12 26.30 -18.80 6.37
CA ALA A 12 26.08 -18.80 4.92
C ALA A 12 27.37 -18.72 4.07
N GLU A 13 28.56 -18.77 4.66
CA GLU A 13 29.81 -18.85 3.90
C GLU A 13 30.00 -20.20 3.19
N ASN A 14 29.28 -21.26 3.59
CA ASN A 14 29.41 -22.61 3.02
C ASN A 14 28.15 -23.18 2.34
N ILE A 15 27.03 -22.45 2.31
CA ILE A 15 25.81 -22.93 1.65
C ILE A 15 25.84 -22.47 0.19
N GLN A 16 25.86 -23.41 -0.75
CA GLN A 16 25.78 -23.13 -2.18
C GLN A 16 24.55 -22.27 -2.47
N ARG A 17 24.78 -21.00 -2.80
CA ARG A 17 23.72 -20.07 -3.17
C ARG A 17 23.14 -20.49 -4.52
N ALA A 18 21.82 -20.38 -4.67
CA ALA A 18 21.17 -20.57 -5.96
C ALA A 18 21.85 -19.69 -7.02
N THR A 19 22.16 -20.27 -8.18
CA THR A 19 22.97 -19.62 -9.23
C THR A 19 22.42 -18.26 -9.68
N PHE A 20 21.11 -18.05 -9.61
CA PHE A 20 20.47 -16.77 -9.93
C PHE A 20 20.81 -15.64 -8.93
N ASN A 21 21.05 -15.96 -7.66
CA ASN A 21 21.46 -14.98 -6.65
C ASN A 21 22.93 -14.52 -6.81
N ASN A 22 23.72 -15.21 -7.64
CA ASN A 22 25.13 -14.90 -7.88
C ASN A 22 25.35 -14.02 -9.12
N GLN A 23 24.29 -13.47 -9.73
CA GLN A 23 24.40 -12.57 -10.90
C GLN A 23 25.14 -11.23 -10.64
N CYS A 24 25.64 -11.04 -9.42
CA CYS A 24 26.54 -9.95 -9.05
C CYS A 24 27.80 -10.57 -8.42
N ASP A 25 28.49 -11.43 -9.18
CA ASP A 25 29.77 -12.10 -8.89
C ASP A 25 30.31 -11.88 -7.49
N ASP A 26 29.73 -12.59 -6.52
CA ASP A 26 30.16 -12.69 -5.13
C ASP A 26 30.84 -11.43 -4.57
N SER A 27 30.25 -10.26 -4.85
CA SER A 27 30.74 -9.06 -4.21
C SER A 27 30.47 -9.22 -2.72
N ASP A 28 31.52 -9.06 -1.92
CA ASP A 28 31.61 -9.11 -0.46
C ASP A 28 30.63 -8.18 0.30
N GLY A 29 29.69 -7.54 -0.41
CA GLY A 29 28.76 -6.56 0.11
C GLY A 29 29.39 -5.16 0.22
N ALA A 30 30.68 -5.00 -0.05
CA ALA A 30 31.42 -3.74 0.09
C ALA A 30 31.66 -3.01 -1.24
N ASN A 31 31.80 -3.71 -2.38
CA ASN A 31 32.18 -3.10 -3.67
C ASN A 31 31.11 -3.18 -4.78
N PHE A 32 30.97 -2.10 -5.57
CA PHE A 32 30.04 -2.02 -6.71
C PHE A 32 30.01 -3.32 -7.55
N CYS A 33 28.83 -3.77 -7.99
CA CYS A 33 28.77 -4.93 -8.89
C CYS A 33 29.56 -4.64 -10.18
N GLU A 34 30.09 -5.67 -10.84
CA GLU A 34 30.82 -5.51 -12.13
C GLU A 34 30.04 -4.67 -13.16
N CYS A 35 28.72 -4.86 -13.18
CA CYS A 35 27.75 -4.07 -13.93
C CYS A 35 27.70 -2.55 -13.63
N GLN A 36 28.08 -2.13 -12.44
CA GLN A 36 28.19 -0.72 -12.04
C GLN A 36 29.58 -0.16 -12.36
N LEU A 37 30.61 -1.00 -12.26
CA LEU A 37 31.98 -0.62 -12.60
C LEU A 37 32.12 -0.29 -14.09
N LEU A 38 31.42 -1.02 -14.96
CA LEU A 38 31.54 -0.87 -16.43
C LEU A 38 30.75 0.30 -17.04
N HIS A 39 29.81 0.92 -16.32
CA HIS A 39 28.84 1.84 -16.94
C HIS A 39 28.65 3.20 -16.27
N GLY A 40 29.52 3.60 -15.33
CA GLY A 40 29.55 4.97 -14.78
C GLY A 40 28.43 5.28 -13.78
N LYS A 41 27.87 6.51 -13.81
CA LYS A 41 26.84 7.02 -12.88
C LYS A 41 25.47 6.32 -13.05
N ILE A 42 25.41 5.01 -12.84
CA ILE A 42 24.15 4.26 -12.86
C ILE A 42 23.61 4.12 -11.44
N ASP A 43 22.29 4.20 -11.31
CA ASP A 43 21.59 3.94 -10.06
C ASP A 43 22.05 2.63 -9.44
N ARG A 44 22.15 2.62 -8.11
CA ARG A 44 22.61 1.43 -7.42
C ARG A 44 21.67 0.26 -7.70
N CYS A 45 22.21 -0.91 -8.04
CA CYS A 45 21.40 -2.12 -8.17
C CYS A 45 20.66 -2.37 -6.86
N MET A 46 19.33 -2.37 -6.93
CA MET A 46 18.46 -2.46 -5.76
C MET A 46 18.62 -3.76 -4.96
N TYR A 47 19.10 -4.81 -5.62
CA TYR A 47 19.33 -6.14 -5.02
C TYR A 47 20.81 -6.43 -4.76
N TYR A 48 21.69 -5.43 -4.89
CA TYR A 48 23.09 -5.61 -4.58
C TYR A 48 23.28 -6.05 -3.11
N GLY A 49 23.98 -7.16 -2.89
CA GLY A 49 24.19 -7.76 -1.56
C GLY A 49 22.92 -8.31 -0.90
N ARG A 50 21.84 -8.55 -1.65
CA ARG A 50 20.54 -9.00 -1.11
C ARG A 50 20.06 -10.27 -1.78
N GLN A 51 19.43 -11.15 -1.01
CA GLN A 51 18.82 -12.35 -1.58
C GLN A 51 17.48 -11.98 -2.24
N THR A 52 17.29 -12.46 -3.47
CA THR A 52 16.02 -12.27 -4.19
C THR A 52 15.01 -13.38 -3.91
N GLU A 53 15.49 -14.47 -3.31
CA GLU A 53 14.73 -15.65 -2.88
C GLU A 53 14.62 -15.68 -1.33
N PRO A 54 13.58 -16.29 -0.75
CA PRO A 54 13.54 -16.54 0.68
C PRO A 54 14.57 -17.62 1.06
N LEU A 55 15.14 -17.53 2.27
CA LEU A 55 16.05 -18.54 2.81
C LEU A 55 15.39 -19.94 2.82
N ALA A 56 14.06 -20.00 2.91
CA ALA A 56 13.28 -21.24 2.96
C ALA A 56 13.63 -22.16 1.80
N TRP A 57 13.80 -21.59 0.61
CA TRP A 57 14.09 -22.37 -0.58
C TRP A 57 15.54 -22.84 -0.67
N ILE A 58 16.45 -22.25 0.09
CA ILE A 58 17.85 -22.70 0.14
C ILE A 58 17.96 -23.90 1.10
N ILE A 59 17.20 -23.85 2.19
CA ILE A 59 17.25 -24.85 3.25
C ILE A 59 16.13 -25.88 3.12
N GLU A 60 15.40 -25.98 2.00
CA GLU A 60 14.25 -26.88 1.89
C GLU A 60 14.64 -28.37 1.88
N ASP A 61 15.77 -28.69 1.25
CA ASP A 61 16.25 -30.07 1.08
C ASP A 61 17.06 -30.60 2.28
N GLU A 62 17.50 -29.70 3.16
CA GLU A 62 18.17 -30.12 4.38
C GLU A 62 17.16 -30.82 5.32
N PRO A 63 17.54 -31.76 6.20
CA PRO A 63 16.61 -32.29 7.18
C PRO A 63 16.31 -31.25 8.26
N VAL A 64 15.04 -30.94 8.52
CA VAL A 64 14.66 -30.15 9.71
C VAL A 64 14.83 -31.06 10.92
N LEU A 65 15.82 -30.78 11.77
CA LEU A 65 16.02 -31.53 13.01
C LEU A 65 14.73 -31.49 13.83
N ARG A 66 14.20 -32.67 14.16
CA ARG A 66 13.00 -32.80 14.98
C ARG A 66 13.20 -32.02 16.28
N GLN A 67 12.31 -31.07 16.52
CA GLN A 67 12.35 -30.22 17.70
C GLN A 67 11.64 -30.91 18.88
N ASP A 68 11.82 -32.22 19.04
CA ASP A 68 11.11 -33.03 20.05
C ASP A 68 11.44 -32.61 21.50
N LYS A 69 12.56 -31.89 21.70
CA LYS A 69 12.94 -31.30 23.00
C LYS A 69 12.38 -29.89 23.22
N SER A 70 11.84 -29.26 22.19
CA SER A 70 11.24 -27.93 22.29
C SER A 70 9.78 -28.07 22.71
N PRO A 71 9.35 -27.50 23.85
CA PRO A 71 7.95 -27.50 24.24
C PRO A 71 7.02 -26.93 23.15
N LEU A 72 7.52 -25.97 22.37
CA LEU A 72 6.78 -25.38 21.26
C LEU A 72 6.38 -26.43 20.20
N PHE A 73 7.23 -27.41 19.92
CA PHE A 73 6.97 -28.42 18.88
C PHE A 73 6.54 -29.78 19.46
N ALA A 74 6.88 -30.06 20.71
CA ALA A 74 6.58 -31.34 21.36
C ALA A 74 5.25 -31.34 22.13
N LEU A 75 4.84 -30.19 22.68
CA LEU A 75 3.64 -30.09 23.53
C LEU A 75 2.52 -29.26 22.88
N ILE A 76 2.88 -28.23 22.12
CA ILE A 76 1.91 -27.28 21.56
C ILE A 76 1.45 -27.77 20.17
N PRO A 77 0.15 -28.02 19.96
CA PRO A 77 -0.39 -28.38 18.64
C PRO A 77 -0.16 -27.29 17.59
N THR A 78 -0.14 -27.69 16.31
CA THR A 78 0.11 -26.77 15.20
C THR A 78 -0.88 -25.61 15.18
N GLU A 79 -2.15 -25.83 15.51
CA GLU A 79 -3.19 -24.81 15.52
C GLU A 79 -2.90 -23.71 16.56
N VAL A 80 -2.35 -24.10 17.71
CA VAL A 80 -1.96 -23.16 18.76
C VAL A 80 -0.67 -22.44 18.36
N ARG A 81 0.28 -23.12 17.69
CA ARG A 81 1.45 -22.46 17.10
C ARG A 81 1.06 -21.42 16.06
N ASP A 82 0.11 -21.74 15.18
CA ASP A 82 -0.40 -20.82 14.16
C ASP A 82 -1.03 -19.59 14.81
N ALA A 83 -1.75 -19.74 15.92
CA ALA A 83 -2.28 -18.61 16.69
C ALA A 83 -1.17 -17.76 17.33
N ILE A 84 -0.13 -18.40 17.89
CA ILE A 84 1.06 -17.71 18.43
C ILE A 84 1.76 -16.93 17.32
N TYR A 85 1.99 -17.55 16.17
CA TYR A 85 2.61 -16.88 15.02
C TYR A 85 1.75 -15.74 14.50
N ALA A 86 0.43 -15.94 14.38
CA ALA A 86 -0.48 -14.89 13.96
C ALA A 86 -0.41 -13.67 14.90
N TYR A 87 -0.44 -13.91 16.21
CA TYR A 87 -0.28 -12.85 17.20
C TYR A 87 1.09 -12.15 17.10
N ALA A 88 2.17 -12.94 17.06
CA ALA A 88 3.54 -12.42 17.04
C ALA A 88 3.89 -11.65 15.75
N PHE A 89 3.27 -12.03 14.63
CA PHE A 89 3.56 -11.44 13.32
C PHE A 89 2.53 -10.43 12.84
N THR A 90 1.45 -10.17 13.58
CA THR A 90 0.52 -9.07 13.26
C THR A 90 1.05 -7.74 13.79
N ASP A 91 1.03 -6.72 12.95
CA ASP A 91 1.43 -5.36 13.28
C ASP A 91 0.25 -4.60 13.88
N CYS A 92 0.43 -4.10 15.09
CA CYS A 92 -0.59 -3.31 15.79
C CYS A 92 -0.21 -1.82 15.93
N THR A 93 1.03 -1.44 15.57
CA THR A 93 1.57 -0.11 15.90
C THR A 93 1.92 0.75 14.70
N SER A 94 1.97 0.19 13.49
CA SER A 94 2.34 0.95 12.29
C SER A 94 1.34 2.02 11.87
N ASN A 95 0.06 1.93 12.29
CA ASN A 95 -0.95 2.95 12.02
C ASN A 95 -1.62 3.37 13.34
N PRO A 96 -0.98 4.23 14.15
CA PRO A 96 -1.57 4.68 15.40
C PRO A 96 -2.86 5.47 15.12
N PRO A 97 -3.93 5.27 15.90
CA PRO A 97 -5.20 5.95 15.68
C PRO A 97 -5.12 7.46 15.92
N ASP A 98 -4.11 7.94 16.66
CA ASP A 98 -3.89 9.32 17.10
C ASP A 98 -2.82 10.08 16.29
N TRP A 99 -2.27 9.45 15.27
CA TRP A 99 -1.10 9.97 14.57
C TRP A 99 -1.49 10.84 13.37
N ASP A 100 -1.17 12.13 13.46
CA ASP A 100 -1.14 13.00 12.28
C ASP A 100 -0.05 12.52 11.33
N ASN A 101 -0.40 12.31 10.07
CA ASN A 101 0.55 11.92 9.04
C ASN A 101 1.42 13.12 8.65
N PRO A 102 2.66 13.24 9.15
CA PRO A 102 3.46 14.45 9.00
C PRO A 102 4.08 14.55 7.59
N TYR A 103 3.81 13.58 6.73
CA TYR A 103 4.39 13.51 5.40
C TYR A 103 3.51 14.17 4.33
N ARG A 104 2.29 14.57 4.69
CA ARG A 104 1.36 15.27 3.80
C ARG A 104 1.93 16.57 3.28
N ASP A 105 2.48 17.38 4.19
CA ASP A 105 2.78 18.80 3.92
C ASP A 105 4.22 19.10 3.52
N ASN A 106 5.06 18.08 3.31
CA ASN A 106 6.46 18.32 2.94
C ASN A 106 6.75 17.99 1.46
N PRO A 107 6.65 18.98 0.55
CA PRO A 107 7.14 18.86 -0.82
C PRO A 107 8.67 18.98 -0.96
N TYR A 108 9.40 19.41 0.09
CA TYR A 108 10.80 19.86 -0.01
C TYR A 108 11.82 19.19 0.94
N ARG A 109 11.48 18.12 1.67
CA ARG A 109 12.49 17.31 2.41
C ARG A 109 13.34 16.50 1.41
N ARG A 110 14.16 17.20 0.65
CA ARG A 110 15.17 16.68 -0.27
C ARG A 110 16.58 17.15 0.07
N GLU A 111 16.72 17.99 1.09
CA GLU A 111 18.03 18.49 1.48
C GLU A 111 18.69 17.49 2.44
N GLU A 112 19.75 16.88 1.90
CA GLU A 112 20.83 16.18 2.60
C GLU A 112 20.54 14.77 3.14
N GLY A 113 20.69 13.79 2.23
CA GLY A 113 21.46 12.57 2.50
C GLY A 113 20.83 11.48 3.38
N ASP A 114 19.95 11.81 4.31
CA ASP A 114 19.31 10.83 5.20
C ASP A 114 17.80 10.79 4.99
N ASN A 115 17.40 9.99 3.99
CA ASN A 115 15.99 9.64 3.69
C ASN A 115 15.31 8.79 4.80
N ARG A 116 15.78 8.87 6.05
CA ARG A 116 15.15 8.22 7.20
C ARG A 116 13.98 9.09 7.65
N VAL A 117 12.88 8.90 6.95
CA VAL A 117 11.59 9.30 7.47
C VAL A 117 11.31 8.46 8.71
N ASP A 118 11.15 9.11 9.87
CA ASP A 118 10.79 8.46 11.14
C ASP A 118 9.36 7.94 11.06
N LEU A 119 9.21 6.76 10.45
CA LEU A 119 7.95 6.03 10.39
C LEU A 119 7.58 5.51 11.79
N PRO A 120 6.27 5.39 12.14
CA PRO A 120 5.80 4.78 13.40
C PRO A 120 6.52 3.47 13.65
N ARG A 121 6.78 2.98 14.86
CA ARG A 121 7.47 1.66 15.00
C ARG A 121 6.52 0.51 14.63
N SER A 122 7.09 -0.62 14.20
CA SER A 122 6.34 -1.86 13.97
C SER A 122 6.70 -2.83 15.08
N ASP A 123 5.71 -3.45 15.69
CA ASP A 123 5.85 -4.41 16.78
C ASP A 123 5.92 -5.87 16.31
N ILE A 124 5.89 -6.11 15.00
CA ILE A 124 6.07 -7.44 14.40
C ILE A 124 7.34 -8.09 14.96
N ALA A 125 7.19 -9.22 15.64
CA ALA A 125 8.26 -9.95 16.30
C ALA A 125 9.10 -10.78 15.31
N VAL A 126 9.64 -10.14 14.26
CA VAL A 126 10.42 -10.80 13.21
C VAL A 126 11.61 -11.61 13.73
N ASN A 127 12.16 -11.26 14.88
CA ASN A 127 13.25 -12.00 15.53
C ASN A 127 12.86 -13.45 15.88
N LEU A 128 11.56 -13.75 16.01
CA LEU A 128 11.06 -15.10 16.19
C LEU A 128 11.45 -16.01 15.02
N LEU A 129 11.48 -15.48 13.78
CA LEU A 129 11.94 -16.21 12.59
C LEU A 129 13.43 -16.57 12.65
N CYS A 130 14.21 -15.90 13.49
CA CYS A 130 15.64 -16.15 13.66
C CYS A 130 15.95 -17.21 14.72
N THR A 131 14.94 -17.78 15.39
CA THR A 131 15.15 -18.67 16.54
C THR A 131 15.58 -20.07 16.14
N CYS A 132 14.84 -20.71 15.24
CA CYS A 132 15.21 -22.00 14.68
C CYS A 132 14.59 -22.21 13.29
N ARG A 133 15.13 -23.21 12.59
CA ARG A 133 14.72 -23.54 11.23
C ARG A 133 13.25 -23.97 11.13
N ALA A 134 12.73 -24.72 12.11
CA ALA A 134 11.33 -25.16 12.10
C ALA A 134 10.37 -23.96 12.13
N VAL A 135 10.61 -22.98 13.03
CA VAL A 135 9.83 -21.74 13.10
C VAL A 135 9.93 -20.96 11.80
N TYR A 136 11.13 -20.82 11.23
CA TYR A 136 11.31 -20.13 9.96
C TYR A 136 10.49 -20.79 8.83
N MET A 137 10.57 -22.11 8.68
CA MET A 137 9.85 -22.84 7.63
C MET A 137 8.32 -22.78 7.79
N GLU A 138 7.80 -22.80 9.02
CA GLU A 138 6.36 -22.65 9.27
C GLU A 138 5.86 -21.22 9.02
N ALA A 139 6.67 -20.18 9.32
CA ALA A 139 6.13 -18.83 9.49
C ALA A 139 6.75 -17.71 8.66
N TYR A 140 7.80 -17.93 7.84
CA TYR A 140 8.52 -16.83 7.18
C TYR A 140 7.66 -15.92 6.27
N GLN A 141 6.52 -16.42 5.78
CA GLN A 141 5.59 -15.67 4.94
C GLN A 141 4.62 -14.80 5.75
N LEU A 142 4.33 -15.17 7.00
CA LEU A 142 3.27 -14.57 7.82
C LEU A 142 3.46 -13.07 8.06
N PRO A 143 4.67 -12.54 8.33
CA PRO A 143 4.84 -11.09 8.50
C PRO A 143 4.37 -10.24 7.32
N ILE A 144 4.32 -10.79 6.11
CA ILE A 144 3.82 -10.08 4.92
C ILE A 144 2.36 -10.44 4.63
N LEU A 145 1.96 -11.70 4.86
CA LEU A 145 0.60 -12.14 4.58
C LEU A 145 -0.43 -11.55 5.56
N LEU A 146 -0.06 -11.35 6.81
CA LEU A 146 -0.96 -10.87 7.86
C LEU A 146 -1.10 -9.35 7.89
N ASN A 147 -0.13 -8.62 7.34
CA ASN A 147 -0.05 -7.17 7.47
C ASN A 147 -0.28 -6.47 6.14
N PRO A 148 -1.01 -5.34 6.14
CA PRO A 148 -1.13 -4.53 4.95
C PRO A 148 0.21 -3.88 4.60
N PHE A 149 0.39 -3.59 3.32
CA PHE A 149 1.41 -2.67 2.86
C PHE A 149 0.96 -1.24 3.13
N ASN A 150 1.58 -0.59 4.10
CA ASN A 150 1.21 0.74 4.57
C ASN A 150 1.81 1.82 3.66
N VAL A 151 0.97 2.68 3.11
CA VAL A 151 1.34 3.79 2.25
C VAL A 151 0.92 5.09 2.93
N TYR A 152 1.88 5.75 3.56
CA TYR A 152 1.64 7.03 4.23
C TYR A 152 1.63 8.19 3.24
N LYS A 153 2.41 8.10 2.16
CA LYS A 153 2.39 9.06 1.05
C LYS A 153 2.80 8.32 -0.21
N PHE A 154 1.99 8.38 -1.25
CA PHE A 154 2.42 7.93 -2.58
C PHE A 154 2.74 9.13 -3.46
N GLY A 155 3.87 9.05 -4.14
CA GLY A 155 4.36 10.06 -5.07
C GLY A 155 4.17 9.65 -6.52
N ASN A 156 4.81 10.41 -7.43
CA ASN A 156 4.79 10.12 -8.87
C ASN A 156 5.74 8.97 -9.27
N LEU A 157 6.63 8.53 -8.37
CA LEU A 157 7.54 7.40 -8.53
C LEU A 157 7.60 6.58 -7.24
N PRO A 158 7.84 5.25 -7.34
CA PRO A 158 8.00 4.37 -6.18
C PRO A 158 9.06 4.81 -5.18
N SER A 159 10.12 5.51 -5.64
CA SER A 159 11.20 6.04 -4.80
C SER A 159 10.75 7.21 -3.93
N TYR A 160 9.65 7.89 -4.29
CA TYR A 160 9.04 8.96 -3.49
C TYR A 160 7.96 8.47 -2.53
N ASP A 161 7.60 7.19 -2.60
CA ASP A 161 6.59 6.63 -1.72
C ASP A 161 7.15 6.48 -0.30
N ILE A 162 6.47 7.10 0.65
CA ILE A 162 6.71 6.90 2.06
C ILE A 162 5.80 5.77 2.50
N CYS A 163 6.39 4.57 2.54
CA CYS A 163 5.68 3.32 2.74
C CYS A 163 6.43 2.38 3.68
N ARG A 164 5.70 1.41 4.23
CA ARG A 164 6.22 0.30 5.01
C ARG A 164 5.65 -1.03 4.53
N PRO A 165 6.52 -2.03 4.31
CA PRO A 165 7.98 -1.92 4.14
C PRO A 165 8.34 -1.01 2.96
N ARG A 166 9.58 -0.48 2.91
CA ARG A 166 9.98 0.37 1.77
C ARG A 166 10.10 -0.48 0.50
N PHE A 167 9.56 -0.02 -0.63
CA PHE A 167 9.69 -0.73 -1.91
C PHE A 167 11.14 -1.09 -2.26
N VAL A 168 12.07 -0.16 -2.03
CA VAL A 168 13.50 -0.37 -2.31
C VAL A 168 14.14 -1.41 -1.42
N THR A 169 13.48 -1.87 -0.35
CA THR A 169 13.97 -2.91 0.57
C THR A 169 13.30 -4.26 0.38
N LEU A 170 12.22 -4.32 -0.40
CA LEU A 170 11.46 -5.54 -0.62
C LEU A 170 12.18 -6.46 -1.61
N ALA A 171 12.29 -7.73 -1.25
CA ALA A 171 12.62 -8.79 -2.20
C ALA A 171 11.40 -9.12 -3.08
N PRO A 172 11.60 -9.66 -4.30
CA PRO A 172 10.51 -10.03 -5.20
C PRO A 172 9.46 -10.95 -4.57
N TRP A 173 9.90 -11.94 -3.80
CA TRP A 173 8.99 -12.87 -3.11
C TRP A 173 8.14 -12.16 -2.04
N GLN A 174 8.70 -11.19 -1.32
CA GLN A 174 7.93 -10.42 -0.33
C GLN A 174 6.88 -9.56 -1.03
N PHE A 175 7.22 -8.90 -2.14
CA PHE A 175 6.25 -8.13 -2.93
C PHE A 175 5.13 -9.01 -3.51
N ALA A 176 5.46 -10.25 -3.87
CA ALA A 176 4.48 -11.24 -4.32
C ALA A 176 3.46 -11.58 -3.22
N LEU A 177 3.87 -11.65 -1.95
CA LEU A 177 2.98 -12.01 -0.84
C LEU A 177 2.03 -10.90 -0.40
N ILE A 178 2.28 -9.64 -0.79
CA ILE A 178 1.40 -8.52 -0.44
C ILE A 178 0.01 -8.77 -1.03
N GLN A 179 -0.98 -8.83 -0.14
CA GLN A 179 -2.40 -9.02 -0.48
C GLN A 179 -3.32 -7.95 0.12
N GLY A 180 -2.79 -7.07 0.95
CA GLY A 180 -3.53 -5.97 1.58
C GLY A 180 -2.80 -4.65 1.41
N LEU A 181 -3.53 -3.57 1.17
CA LEU A 181 -3.02 -2.21 1.08
C LEU A 181 -3.70 -1.34 2.14
N ASP A 182 -2.95 -0.52 2.85
CA ASP A 182 -3.50 0.50 3.74
C ASP A 182 -2.92 1.86 3.32
N ILE A 183 -3.76 2.68 2.70
CA ILE A 183 -3.35 3.88 2.01
C ILE A 183 -3.91 5.08 2.74
N SER A 184 -3.02 5.90 3.28
CA SER A 184 -3.36 7.23 3.76
C SER A 184 -3.32 8.19 2.58
N LEU A 185 -4.40 8.94 2.35
CA LEU A 185 -4.49 9.92 1.25
C LEU A 185 -5.37 11.13 1.55
N GLN A 186 -5.09 12.24 0.87
CA GLN A 186 -5.99 13.40 0.83
C GLN A 186 -7.21 13.10 -0.03
N GLN A 187 -8.34 13.75 0.28
CA GLN A 187 -9.59 13.64 -0.47
C GLN A 187 -9.40 13.98 -1.96
N VAL A 188 -8.60 15.00 -2.28
CA VAL A 188 -8.21 15.33 -3.66
C VAL A 188 -7.55 14.17 -4.41
N ALA A 189 -6.73 13.38 -3.73
CA ALA A 189 -6.03 12.25 -4.33
C ALA A 189 -6.92 11.01 -4.45
N LEU A 190 -7.91 10.89 -3.56
CA LEU A 190 -8.95 9.87 -3.62
C LEU A 190 -9.83 10.10 -4.85
N GLU A 191 -10.39 11.29 -4.97
CA GLU A 191 -11.37 11.67 -6.00
C GLU A 191 -10.75 11.90 -7.37
N GLY A 192 -9.51 12.39 -7.39
CA GLY A 192 -8.75 12.56 -8.63
C GLY A 192 -8.20 11.26 -9.20
N ASP A 193 -7.43 11.39 -10.27
CA ASP A 193 -6.85 10.23 -10.97
C ASP A 193 -5.66 9.58 -10.22
N LYS A 194 -5.18 10.20 -9.14
CA LYS A 194 -3.97 9.77 -8.42
C LYS A 194 -4.13 8.38 -7.82
N LEU A 195 -5.20 8.11 -7.07
CA LEU A 195 -5.46 6.77 -6.51
C LEU A 195 -5.61 5.72 -7.62
N GLY A 196 -6.37 6.03 -8.67
CA GLY A 196 -6.59 5.11 -9.80
C GLY A 196 -5.29 4.74 -10.51
N LYS A 197 -4.43 5.73 -10.80
CA LYS A 197 -3.09 5.51 -11.34
C LYS A 197 -2.24 4.66 -10.40
N TYR A 198 -2.29 4.93 -9.10
CA TYR A 198 -1.53 4.17 -8.11
C TYR A 198 -1.95 2.69 -8.06
N LEU A 199 -3.26 2.42 -7.96
CA LEU A 199 -3.81 1.06 -7.96
C LEU A 199 -3.53 0.32 -9.27
N THR A 200 -3.49 1.02 -10.40
CA THR A 200 -3.14 0.42 -11.70
C THR A 200 -1.71 -0.15 -11.70
N ILE A 201 -0.76 0.49 -11.01
CA ILE A 201 0.63 0.02 -10.94
C ILE A 201 0.74 -1.30 -10.16
N TRP A 202 -0.21 -1.60 -9.27
CA TRP A 202 -0.23 -2.86 -8.52
C TRP A 202 -0.60 -4.10 -9.36
N ARG A 203 -1.10 -3.91 -10.59
CA ARG A 203 -1.39 -4.99 -11.54
C ARG A 203 -2.35 -6.05 -10.97
N ALA A 204 -3.46 -5.58 -10.40
CA ALA A 204 -4.42 -6.44 -9.70
C ALA A 204 -5.00 -7.54 -10.60
N LYS A 205 -5.23 -7.26 -11.88
CA LYS A 205 -5.70 -8.25 -12.86
C LYS A 205 -4.65 -9.33 -13.11
N GLU A 206 -3.40 -8.95 -13.34
CA GLU A 206 -2.32 -9.92 -13.56
C GLU A 206 -2.08 -10.78 -12.31
N ARG A 207 -2.21 -10.19 -11.11
CA ARG A 207 -2.18 -10.93 -9.84
C ARG A 207 -3.34 -11.93 -9.71
N HIS A 208 -4.55 -11.53 -10.10
CA HIS A 208 -5.72 -12.42 -10.17
C HIS A 208 -5.45 -13.63 -11.08
N ASP A 209 -4.86 -13.38 -12.24
CA ASP A 209 -4.51 -14.40 -13.24
C ASP A 209 -3.32 -15.29 -12.80
N GLY A 210 -2.74 -15.04 -11.62
CA GLY A 210 -1.67 -15.85 -11.03
C GLY A 210 -0.28 -15.51 -11.54
N ALA A 211 -0.04 -14.26 -11.95
CA ALA A 211 1.28 -13.81 -12.40
C ALA A 211 2.38 -14.06 -11.36
N ILE A 212 3.62 -14.20 -11.83
CA ILE A 212 4.80 -14.30 -10.97
C ILE A 212 5.49 -12.94 -10.84
N ILE A 213 6.11 -12.71 -9.69
CA ILE A 213 6.95 -11.52 -9.45
C ILE A 213 8.41 -11.89 -9.65
N ALA A 214 9.08 -11.13 -10.53
CA ALA A 214 10.49 -11.23 -10.81
C ALA A 214 11.23 -9.93 -10.44
N PRO A 215 12.54 -10.00 -10.12
CA PRO A 215 13.33 -8.81 -9.86
C PRO A 215 13.39 -7.89 -11.09
N ARG A 216 13.31 -6.59 -10.83
CA ARG A 216 13.69 -5.53 -11.77
C ARG A 216 14.97 -4.89 -11.27
N PHE A 217 16.07 -5.10 -11.98
CA PHE A 217 17.39 -4.72 -11.48
C PHE A 217 17.65 -3.20 -11.34
N TYR A 218 16.73 -2.35 -11.81
CA TYR A 218 16.85 -0.89 -11.80
C TYR A 218 15.59 -0.22 -11.27
N GLN A 219 15.79 0.82 -10.45
CA GLN A 219 14.73 1.52 -9.72
C GLN A 219 13.87 2.41 -10.64
N GLU A 220 14.47 3.07 -11.64
CA GLU A 220 13.80 4.19 -12.32
C GLU A 220 13.80 4.14 -13.86
N SER A 221 14.38 3.11 -14.50
CA SER A 221 14.44 3.06 -15.97
C SER A 221 13.06 2.77 -16.59
N ARG A 222 12.29 3.82 -16.86
CA ARG A 222 11.00 3.78 -17.58
C ARG A 222 11.14 3.27 -19.02
N SER A 223 12.36 3.27 -19.57
CA SER A 223 12.66 2.89 -20.93
C SER A 223 13.70 1.78 -20.96
N LEU A 224 13.26 0.52 -20.96
CA LEU A 224 14.10 -0.59 -21.39
C LEU A 224 13.21 -1.59 -22.16
N ARG A 225 13.28 -1.45 -23.50
CA ARG A 225 12.66 -2.27 -24.56
C ARG A 225 11.11 -2.31 -24.60
N PRO A 226 10.48 -1.99 -25.74
CA PRO A 226 9.11 -2.42 -26.00
C PRO A 226 9.08 -3.96 -26.02
N GLY A 227 8.42 -4.57 -25.05
CA GLY A 227 8.37 -6.03 -24.89
C GLY A 227 7.46 -6.46 -23.74
N LYS A 228 7.15 -7.76 -23.68
CA LYS A 228 6.14 -8.47 -22.84
C LYS A 228 6.26 -8.31 -21.31
N VAL A 229 7.05 -7.38 -20.79
CA VAL A 229 7.27 -7.21 -19.35
C VAL A 229 6.32 -6.15 -18.81
N ILE A 230 5.48 -6.53 -17.84
CA ILE A 230 4.54 -5.62 -17.21
C ILE A 230 5.21 -5.04 -15.95
N PRO A 231 5.56 -3.75 -15.91
CA PRO A 231 6.20 -3.17 -14.73
C PRO A 231 5.18 -2.96 -13.60
N SER A 232 5.62 -3.24 -12.37
CA SER A 232 4.92 -2.90 -11.13
C SER A 232 5.95 -2.40 -10.12
N PHE A 233 5.98 -1.08 -9.89
CA PHE A 233 7.01 -0.42 -9.07
C PHE A 233 8.44 -0.87 -9.46
N ASN A 234 9.15 -1.43 -8.50
CA ASN A 234 10.52 -1.94 -8.54
C ASN A 234 10.61 -3.42 -8.97
N PHE A 235 9.52 -3.95 -9.54
CA PHE A 235 9.35 -5.35 -9.87
C PHE A 235 8.82 -5.56 -11.28
N ARG A 236 9.00 -6.78 -11.77
CA ARG A 236 8.42 -7.25 -13.03
C ARG A 236 7.30 -8.22 -12.71
N VAL A 237 6.16 -8.02 -13.36
CA VAL A 237 5.03 -8.94 -13.34
C VAL A 237 5.09 -9.72 -14.64
N LEU A 238 5.28 -11.03 -14.52
CA LEU A 238 5.32 -11.93 -15.67
C LEU A 238 4.02 -12.75 -15.67
N PRO A 239 3.22 -12.70 -16.76
CA PRO A 239 2.05 -13.55 -16.90
C PRO A 239 2.45 -15.02 -16.76
N TYR A 240 1.71 -15.77 -15.95
CA TYR A 240 1.94 -17.20 -15.75
C TYR A 240 0.75 -17.98 -16.29
N LEU A 241 0.99 -18.75 -17.35
CA LEU A 241 -0.02 -19.68 -17.85
C LEU A 241 -0.07 -20.86 -16.89
N ARG A 242 -1.12 -20.87 -16.06
CA ARG A 242 -1.34 -21.88 -15.02
C ARG A 242 -1.40 -23.27 -15.67
N SER A 243 -0.33 -24.04 -15.55
CA SER A 243 -0.36 -25.47 -15.88
C SER A 243 -1.19 -26.19 -14.82
N ARG A 244 -2.17 -26.98 -15.23
CA ARG A 244 -3.24 -27.55 -14.38
C ARG A 244 -2.75 -28.56 -13.32
N SER A 245 -1.46 -28.93 -13.25
CA SER A 245 -1.01 -30.12 -12.52
C SER A 245 -0.04 -29.91 -11.34
N SER A 246 0.33 -28.69 -10.95
CA SER A 246 1.28 -28.47 -9.85
C SER A 246 0.59 -27.93 -8.59
N THR A 247 0.56 -28.73 -7.53
CA THR A 247 -0.01 -28.42 -6.20
C THR A 247 0.93 -27.63 -5.29
N SER A 248 2.19 -27.39 -5.67
CA SER A 248 3.10 -26.46 -4.98
C SER A 248 3.65 -25.43 -5.96
N LEU A 249 3.02 -24.26 -5.99
CA LEU A 249 3.31 -23.18 -6.96
C LEU A 249 4.40 -22.20 -6.48
N HIS A 250 4.85 -22.31 -5.23
CA HIS A 250 5.90 -21.43 -4.70
C HIS A 250 7.28 -22.02 -5.00
N GLY A 251 8.22 -21.19 -5.47
CA GLY A 251 9.56 -21.66 -5.83
C GLY A 251 9.64 -22.29 -7.22
N LEU A 252 8.68 -21.99 -8.11
CA LEU A 252 8.70 -22.51 -9.48
C LEU A 252 9.98 -22.08 -10.20
N GLY A 253 10.66 -23.05 -10.81
CA GLY A 253 11.74 -22.78 -11.75
C GLY A 253 11.22 -22.00 -12.95
N VAL A 254 11.76 -20.81 -13.16
CA VAL A 254 11.37 -19.88 -14.22
C VAL A 254 12.61 -19.32 -14.91
N GLN A 255 12.45 -18.94 -16.18
CA GLN A 255 13.49 -18.26 -16.93
C GLN A 255 13.43 -16.76 -16.64
N LEU A 256 14.46 -16.25 -15.97
CA LEU A 256 14.58 -14.85 -15.58
C LEU A 256 15.70 -14.20 -16.40
N GLY A 257 15.43 -13.01 -16.93
CA GLY A 257 16.43 -12.26 -17.69
C GLY A 257 17.65 -11.94 -16.83
N VAL A 258 18.84 -12.21 -17.34
CA VAL A 258 20.11 -11.94 -16.66
C VAL A 258 20.38 -10.45 -16.65
N LYS A 259 20.92 -9.94 -15.54
CA LYS A 259 21.19 -8.51 -15.35
C LYS A 259 22.03 -7.86 -16.46
N SER A 260 23.08 -8.53 -16.93
CA SER A 260 24.02 -8.03 -17.96
C SER A 260 23.33 -7.71 -19.29
N THR A 261 22.26 -8.42 -19.61
CA THR A 261 21.53 -8.29 -20.89
C THR A 261 20.79 -6.97 -21.04
N PHE A 262 20.49 -6.31 -19.92
CA PHE A 262 19.83 -5.01 -19.91
C PHE A 262 20.78 -3.87 -20.29
N TYR A 263 22.09 -4.12 -20.34
CA TYR A 263 23.10 -3.15 -20.76
C TYR A 263 23.65 -3.37 -22.16
N SER A 264 23.29 -4.46 -22.84
CA SER A 264 23.76 -4.67 -24.22
C SER A 264 23.25 -3.52 -25.10
N ARG A 265 24.19 -2.72 -25.63
CA ARG A 265 23.94 -1.61 -26.55
C ARG A 265 23.23 -2.10 -27.82
N ASN A 266 23.39 -3.39 -28.13
CA ASN A 266 22.68 -4.09 -29.18
C ASN A 266 21.27 -4.45 -28.71
N GLN A 267 20.31 -3.58 -29.01
CA GLN A 267 18.88 -3.81 -28.75
C GLN A 267 18.33 -5.06 -29.46
N ASN A 268 19.06 -5.60 -30.44
CA ASN A 268 18.68 -6.75 -31.25
C ASN A 268 18.97 -8.11 -30.60
N GLU A 269 19.80 -8.16 -29.55
CA GLU A 269 20.10 -9.43 -28.87
C GLU A 269 18.97 -9.80 -27.91
N SER A 270 18.44 -11.02 -28.02
CA SER A 270 17.50 -11.54 -27.04
C SER A 270 18.17 -11.56 -25.66
N PRO A 271 17.46 -11.16 -24.59
CA PRO A 271 18.06 -11.21 -23.26
C PRO A 271 18.43 -12.65 -22.93
N LEU A 272 19.69 -12.87 -22.53
CA LEU A 272 20.09 -14.10 -21.86
C LEU A 272 19.15 -14.35 -20.69
N MET A 273 18.65 -15.58 -20.60
CA MET A 273 17.76 -16.02 -19.54
C MET A 273 18.52 -17.02 -18.68
N GLN A 274 18.32 -16.95 -17.37
CA GLN A 274 18.85 -17.92 -16.42
C GLN A 274 17.70 -18.53 -15.64
N GLN A 275 17.83 -19.81 -15.29
CA GLN A 275 16.91 -20.45 -14.37
C GLN A 275 17.03 -19.81 -12.99
N GLY A 276 15.89 -19.39 -12.45
CA GLY A 276 15.76 -18.95 -11.05
C GLY A 276 14.41 -19.39 -10.52
N ARG A 277 14.15 -19.19 -9.23
CA ARG A 277 12.83 -19.47 -8.65
C ARG A 277 12.04 -18.18 -8.46
N ALA A 278 10.73 -18.26 -8.63
CA ALA A 278 9.84 -17.12 -8.43
C ALA A 278 8.63 -17.48 -7.57
N MET A 279 8.04 -16.43 -7.00
CA MET A 279 6.83 -16.53 -6.21
C MET A 279 5.65 -16.02 -7.02
N ILE A 280 4.55 -16.79 -6.98
CA ILE A 280 3.26 -16.35 -7.51
C ILE A 280 2.74 -15.19 -6.67
N ALA A 281 2.32 -14.13 -7.36
CA ALA A 281 1.73 -12.97 -6.75
C ALA A 281 0.38 -13.32 -6.12
N ARG A 282 0.20 -12.95 -4.86
CA ARG A 282 -1.09 -13.05 -4.18
C ARG A 282 -2.05 -12.00 -4.77
N PRO A 283 -3.33 -12.36 -4.94
CA PRO A 283 -4.35 -11.39 -5.26
C PRO A 283 -4.48 -10.30 -4.18
N LEU A 284 -4.84 -9.09 -4.59
CA LEU A 284 -5.18 -8.03 -3.65
C LEU A 284 -6.59 -8.25 -3.12
N THR A 285 -6.69 -8.52 -1.82
CA THR A 285 -7.93 -8.93 -1.15
C THR A 285 -8.40 -7.91 -0.11
N HIS A 286 -7.53 -7.00 0.34
CA HIS A 286 -7.87 -5.99 1.34
C HIS A 286 -7.37 -4.61 0.90
N LEU A 287 -8.22 -3.60 1.07
CA LEU A 287 -7.86 -2.20 0.84
C LEU A 287 -8.44 -1.36 1.98
N THR A 288 -7.57 -0.63 2.67
CA THR A 288 -7.95 0.42 3.61
C THR A 288 -7.60 1.77 3.02
N LEU A 289 -8.52 2.72 3.04
CA LEU A 289 -8.32 4.11 2.65
C LEU A 289 -8.52 5.00 3.88
N ARG A 290 -7.52 5.80 4.22
CA ARG A 290 -7.53 6.67 5.40
C ARG A 290 -7.54 8.14 5.00
N LEU A 291 -8.58 8.85 5.41
CA LEU A 291 -8.68 10.31 5.36
C LEU A 291 -8.57 10.83 6.79
N SER A 292 -7.46 11.51 7.09
CA SER A 292 -7.25 12.19 8.37
C SER A 292 -8.07 13.49 8.47
N ARG A 293 -8.11 14.07 9.65
CA ARG A 293 -8.77 15.35 9.97
C ARG A 293 -8.42 16.52 9.04
N THR A 294 -7.20 16.56 8.49
CA THR A 294 -6.73 17.60 7.56
C THR A 294 -6.77 17.17 6.09
N ASP A 295 -7.21 15.95 5.80
CA ASP A 295 -7.22 15.40 4.44
C ASP A 295 -8.47 15.81 3.63
N TRP A 296 -9.48 16.39 4.26
CA TRP A 296 -10.74 16.84 3.63
C TRP A 296 -10.57 18.14 2.85
N TRP A 297 -11.36 18.35 1.80
CA TRP A 297 -11.35 19.65 1.09
C TRP A 297 -11.65 20.84 1.99
N THR A 298 -12.64 20.67 2.86
CA THR A 298 -13.20 21.74 3.70
C THR A 298 -12.78 21.59 5.14
N TRP A 299 -11.63 20.95 5.43
CA TRP A 299 -11.21 20.63 6.79
C TRP A 299 -11.13 21.86 7.70
N SER A 300 -10.76 23.03 7.17
CA SER A 300 -10.65 24.29 7.91
C SER A 300 -11.92 25.17 7.87
N ASP A 301 -12.95 24.81 7.11
CA ASP A 301 -14.18 25.60 6.99
C ASP A 301 -15.13 25.32 8.16
N HIS A 302 -15.43 26.31 8.99
CA HIS A 302 -16.42 26.20 10.08
C HIS A 302 -17.75 26.89 9.73
N SER A 303 -18.02 27.07 8.44
CA SER A 303 -19.24 27.70 7.95
C SER A 303 -20.42 26.76 8.08
N ASP A 304 -21.59 27.32 8.40
CA ASP A 304 -22.88 26.63 8.33
C ASP A 304 -23.38 26.41 6.89
N ASP A 305 -22.64 26.89 5.88
CA ASP A 305 -22.95 26.66 4.47
C ASP A 305 -22.80 25.16 4.14
N PRO A 306 -23.89 24.46 3.77
CA PRO A 306 -23.84 23.04 3.41
C PRO A 306 -22.89 22.73 2.25
N MET A 307 -22.61 23.71 1.39
CA MET A 307 -21.64 23.54 0.30
C MET A 307 -20.20 23.41 0.80
N ARG A 308 -19.92 23.88 2.01
CA ARG A 308 -18.61 23.79 2.68
C ARG A 308 -18.55 22.71 3.77
N HIS A 309 -19.63 21.96 4.00
CA HIS A 309 -19.61 20.81 4.90
C HIS A 309 -18.78 19.66 4.32
N LEU A 310 -18.38 18.72 5.17
CA LEU A 310 -17.77 17.46 4.72
C LEU A 310 -18.72 16.72 3.77
N GLY A 311 -18.19 16.32 2.61
CA GLY A 311 -18.91 15.53 1.62
C GLY A 311 -17.95 14.54 0.97
N LEU A 312 -18.39 13.31 0.74
CA LEU A 312 -17.62 12.27 0.05
C LEU A 312 -18.62 11.30 -0.58
N ASP A 313 -18.44 10.94 -1.85
CA ASP A 313 -19.27 9.91 -2.48
C ASP A 313 -18.49 9.18 -3.59
N PRO A 314 -18.63 7.85 -3.75
CA PRO A 314 -17.94 7.09 -4.78
C PRO A 314 -18.35 7.40 -6.21
N ALA A 315 -19.45 8.11 -6.43
CA ALA A 315 -19.90 8.55 -7.75
C ALA A 315 -19.59 10.02 -8.06
N ALA A 316 -18.90 10.74 -7.17
CA ALA A 316 -18.66 12.16 -7.31
C ALA A 316 -17.19 12.54 -7.01
N GLY A 317 -16.79 13.71 -7.49
CA GLY A 317 -15.41 14.18 -7.45
C GLY A 317 -14.60 13.75 -8.67
N ASP A 318 -13.79 14.68 -9.19
CA ASP A 318 -12.78 14.44 -10.22
C ASP A 318 -11.37 14.90 -9.78
N GLY A 319 -11.24 15.34 -8.52
CA GLY A 319 -10.01 15.88 -7.95
C GLY A 319 -9.72 17.34 -8.28
N ASP A 320 -10.64 18.07 -8.93
CA ASP A 320 -10.54 19.51 -9.13
C ASP A 320 -11.06 20.29 -7.91
N VAL A 321 -10.48 21.47 -7.68
CA VAL A 321 -10.79 22.38 -6.55
C VAL A 321 -12.10 23.14 -6.80
N GLY A 322 -12.58 23.21 -8.04
CA GLY A 322 -13.82 23.92 -8.37
C GLY A 322 -15.03 23.44 -7.57
N ASP A 323 -15.81 24.37 -7.00
CA ASP A 323 -16.99 24.07 -6.16
C ASP A 323 -18.05 23.20 -6.86
N LYS A 324 -18.07 23.21 -8.20
CA LYS A 324 -18.97 22.39 -9.03
C LYS A 324 -18.47 20.95 -9.26
N MET A 325 -17.21 20.69 -8.95
CA MET A 325 -16.51 19.45 -9.27
C MET A 325 -16.22 18.61 -8.03
N ARG A 326 -16.08 19.24 -6.85
CA ARG A 326 -15.99 18.55 -5.56
C ARG A 326 -17.34 17.92 -5.13
N PRO A 327 -17.34 16.79 -4.41
CA PRO A 327 -18.56 16.26 -3.80
C PRO A 327 -18.98 17.12 -2.61
N THR A 328 -20.06 17.87 -2.79
CA THR A 328 -20.66 18.66 -1.71
C THR A 328 -21.62 17.81 -0.87
N ALA A 329 -21.86 18.22 0.39
CA ALA A 329 -22.79 17.50 1.26
C ALA A 329 -24.20 17.37 0.65
N PRO A 330 -24.81 18.42 0.05
CA PRO A 330 -26.10 18.28 -0.63
C PRO A 330 -26.09 17.25 -1.76
N ARG A 331 -25.03 17.22 -2.59
CA ARG A 331 -24.92 16.26 -3.69
C ARG A 331 -24.76 14.84 -3.18
N MET A 332 -23.92 14.63 -2.17
CA MET A 332 -23.76 13.33 -1.49
C MET A 332 -25.10 12.83 -0.93
N MET A 333 -25.84 13.68 -0.22
CA MET A 333 -27.16 13.33 0.34
C MET A 333 -28.18 12.99 -0.75
N GLN A 334 -28.19 13.74 -1.85
CA GLN A 334 -29.03 13.45 -3.00
C GLN A 334 -28.71 12.07 -3.60
N LEU A 335 -27.42 11.77 -3.85
CA LEU A 335 -26.99 10.47 -4.38
C LEU A 335 -27.35 9.33 -3.43
N ALA A 336 -27.23 9.54 -2.11
CA ALA A 336 -27.67 8.56 -1.13
C ALA A 336 -29.20 8.35 -1.16
N ALA A 337 -30.00 9.41 -1.33
CA ALA A 337 -31.45 9.31 -1.48
C ALA A 337 -31.84 8.56 -2.76
N GLU A 338 -31.17 8.84 -3.89
CA GLU A 338 -31.35 8.11 -5.15
C GLU A 338 -31.10 6.60 -4.97
N ARG A 339 -29.99 6.22 -4.31
CA ARG A 339 -29.68 4.82 -4.00
C ARG A 339 -30.74 4.16 -3.11
N ARG A 340 -31.22 4.85 -2.08
CA ARG A 340 -32.30 4.35 -1.19
C ARG A 340 -33.61 4.17 -1.94
N ALA A 341 -33.88 5.00 -2.95
CA ALA A 341 -35.03 4.86 -3.85
C ALA A 341 -34.83 3.75 -4.92
N GLY A 342 -33.72 3.02 -4.89
CA GLY A 342 -33.40 1.97 -5.85
C GLY A 342 -32.76 2.46 -7.16
N SER A 343 -32.47 3.76 -7.29
CA SER A 343 -31.83 4.34 -8.47
C SER A 343 -30.30 4.28 -8.37
N TRP A 344 -29.61 4.04 -9.49
CA TRP A 344 -28.15 4.06 -9.52
C TRP A 344 -27.61 5.43 -10.01
N PRO A 345 -26.56 5.98 -9.38
CA PRO A 345 -25.95 7.23 -9.82
C PRO A 345 -25.54 7.20 -11.30
N GLY A 346 -25.97 8.20 -12.07
CA GLY A 346 -25.60 8.36 -13.48
C GLY A 346 -26.34 7.44 -14.46
N GLN A 347 -27.32 6.66 -14.00
CA GLN A 347 -28.17 5.88 -14.90
C GLN A 347 -29.18 6.82 -15.58
N SER A 348 -29.08 6.95 -16.90
CA SER A 348 -30.09 7.64 -17.71
C SER A 348 -31.42 6.88 -17.57
N LYS A 349 -32.55 7.59 -17.65
CA LYS A 349 -33.90 7.00 -17.66
C LYS A 349 -34.22 6.16 -18.91
N SER A 350 -33.21 5.76 -19.67
CA SER A 350 -33.38 4.87 -20.81
C SER A 350 -33.91 3.51 -20.34
N ASP A 351 -34.85 2.93 -21.09
CA ASP A 351 -35.58 1.69 -20.77
C ASP A 351 -34.70 0.41 -20.67
N GLU A 352 -33.40 0.51 -20.96
CA GLU A 352 -32.45 -0.60 -20.89
C GLU A 352 -31.72 -0.62 -19.52
N PRO A 353 -31.79 -1.74 -18.76
CA PRO A 353 -31.11 -1.88 -17.48
C PRO A 353 -29.59 -1.96 -17.68
N LEU A 354 -28.94 -0.79 -17.70
CA LEU A 354 -27.48 -0.71 -17.68
C LEU A 354 -26.90 -1.34 -16.38
N PRO A 355 -25.75 -2.01 -16.45
CA PRO A 355 -25.13 -2.60 -15.27
C PRO A 355 -24.74 -1.50 -14.26
N ARG A 356 -25.04 -1.74 -12.97
CA ARG A 356 -24.61 -0.87 -11.86
C ARG A 356 -23.09 -0.73 -11.90
N ARG A 357 -22.60 0.41 -12.36
CA ARG A 357 -21.17 0.71 -12.47
C ARG A 357 -20.95 2.18 -12.20
N TYR A 358 -19.87 2.48 -11.49
CA TYR A 358 -19.37 3.85 -11.42
C TYR A 358 -18.62 4.18 -12.71
N THR A 359 -18.75 5.40 -13.19
CA THR A 359 -18.03 5.90 -14.36
C THR A 359 -17.09 7.02 -13.95
N SER A 360 -15.81 6.89 -14.32
CA SER A 360 -14.80 7.94 -14.15
C SER A 360 -14.58 8.49 -12.72
N SER A 361 -15.00 7.76 -11.68
CA SER A 361 -14.84 8.15 -10.27
C SER A 361 -13.90 7.21 -9.52
N TRP A 362 -13.59 7.53 -8.26
CA TRP A 362 -12.79 6.65 -7.40
C TRP A 362 -13.48 5.32 -7.10
N GLY A 363 -14.81 5.30 -7.00
CA GLY A 363 -15.60 4.07 -6.90
C GLY A 363 -15.35 3.12 -8.09
N ALA A 364 -15.16 3.67 -9.29
CA ALA A 364 -14.81 2.90 -10.48
C ALA A 364 -13.38 2.32 -10.43
N GLN A 365 -12.46 2.96 -9.70
CA GLN A 365 -11.11 2.43 -9.52
C GLN A 365 -11.10 1.25 -8.53
N ILE A 366 -11.94 1.29 -7.49
CA ILE A 366 -12.13 0.16 -6.57
C ILE A 366 -12.67 -1.06 -7.30
N ALA A 367 -13.64 -0.86 -8.21
CA ALA A 367 -14.25 -1.92 -9.00
C ALA A 367 -13.23 -2.74 -9.82
N LYS A 368 -12.09 -2.14 -10.20
CA LYS A 368 -11.01 -2.79 -10.97
C LYS A 368 -10.16 -3.78 -10.15
N LEU A 369 -10.44 -3.95 -8.86
CA LEU A 369 -9.75 -4.89 -7.98
C LEU A 369 -10.55 -6.21 -7.89
N PRO A 370 -10.29 -7.20 -8.76
CA PRO A 370 -11.18 -8.36 -8.95
C PRO A 370 -11.29 -9.29 -7.74
N ASP A 371 -10.28 -9.31 -6.88
CA ASP A 371 -10.24 -10.20 -5.71
C ASP A 371 -10.53 -9.51 -4.39
N LEU A 372 -10.87 -8.22 -4.43
CA LEU A 372 -11.10 -7.42 -3.25
C LEU A 372 -12.23 -8.04 -2.42
N LYS A 373 -11.91 -8.45 -1.19
CA LYS A 373 -12.85 -9.04 -0.24
C LYS A 373 -13.36 -8.01 0.74
N THR A 374 -12.50 -7.07 1.12
CA THR A 374 -12.80 -6.05 2.12
C THR A 374 -12.27 -4.71 1.65
N LEU A 375 -13.14 -3.70 1.67
CA LEU A 375 -12.77 -2.29 1.62
C LEU A 375 -13.08 -1.67 2.99
N GLU A 376 -12.11 -1.00 3.59
CA GLU A 376 -12.28 -0.24 4.82
C GLU A 376 -12.01 1.25 4.54
N LEU A 377 -12.92 2.10 5.00
CA LEU A 377 -12.71 3.55 5.00
C LEU A 377 -12.55 4.00 6.45
N VAL A 378 -11.41 4.62 6.74
CA VAL A 378 -11.12 5.24 8.03
C VAL A 378 -11.23 6.75 7.82
N LEU A 379 -12.29 7.33 8.36
CA LEU A 379 -12.63 8.73 8.17
C LEU A 379 -12.52 9.45 9.51
N GLU A 380 -11.64 10.44 9.57
CA GLU A 380 -11.38 11.20 10.78
C GLU A 380 -11.68 12.69 10.58
N THR A 381 -12.26 13.35 11.58
CA THR A 381 -12.41 14.80 11.59
C THR A 381 -12.26 15.41 12.99
N PHE A 382 -12.28 16.74 13.07
CA PHE A 382 -12.32 17.48 14.33
C PHE A 382 -13.69 17.34 15.00
N SER A 383 -13.74 17.29 16.34
CA SER A 383 -15.00 17.03 17.06
C SER A 383 -16.13 18.03 16.80
N ASP A 384 -15.83 19.27 16.45
CA ASP A 384 -16.82 20.27 16.05
C ASP A 384 -17.54 19.92 14.74
N LYS A 385 -16.92 19.08 13.89
CA LYS A 385 -17.49 18.57 12.63
C LYS A 385 -18.10 17.17 12.75
N LYS A 386 -18.29 16.67 13.97
CA LYS A 386 -18.86 15.34 14.24
C LYS A 386 -20.17 15.10 13.48
N SER A 387 -21.10 16.05 13.51
CA SER A 387 -22.40 15.94 12.83
C SER A 387 -22.26 15.82 11.31
N GLN A 388 -21.30 16.53 10.72
CA GLN A 388 -20.99 16.43 9.29
C GLN A 388 -20.42 15.05 8.95
N LEU A 389 -19.50 14.54 9.77
CA LEU A 389 -18.96 13.18 9.58
C LEU A 389 -20.04 12.10 9.74
N ASP A 390 -20.93 12.23 10.72
CA ASP A 390 -22.06 11.31 10.89
C ASP A 390 -22.98 11.33 9.65
N THR A 391 -23.18 12.50 9.04
CA THR A 391 -23.91 12.63 7.76
C THR A 391 -23.21 11.90 6.61
N VAL A 392 -21.88 12.01 6.51
CA VAL A 392 -21.08 11.26 5.52
C VAL A 392 -21.25 9.76 5.73
N ILE A 393 -21.21 9.28 6.97
CA ILE A 393 -21.39 7.86 7.30
C ILE A 393 -22.79 7.36 6.95
N ASP A 394 -23.83 8.14 7.22
CA ASP A 394 -25.20 7.76 6.87
C ASP A 394 -25.43 7.66 5.35
N CYS A 395 -24.73 8.48 4.58
CA CYS A 395 -24.68 8.34 3.12
C CYS A 395 -23.84 7.12 2.72
N ALA A 396 -22.70 6.88 3.38
CA ALA A 396 -21.78 5.79 3.09
C ALA A 396 -22.39 4.39 3.26
N LYS A 397 -23.34 4.22 4.19
CA LYS A 397 -24.14 2.98 4.35
C LYS A 397 -24.90 2.58 3.08
N THR A 398 -25.15 3.51 2.16
CA THR A 398 -25.87 3.25 0.90
C THR A 398 -24.95 2.81 -0.25
N TRP A 399 -23.63 2.88 -0.07
CA TRP A 399 -22.69 2.59 -1.14
C TRP A 399 -22.57 1.09 -1.39
N ALA A 400 -22.50 0.73 -2.67
CA ALA A 400 -22.09 -0.57 -3.14
C ALA A 400 -21.00 -0.39 -4.19
N PHE A 401 -20.08 -1.34 -4.31
CA PHE A 401 -19.01 -1.32 -5.31
C PHE A 401 -19.05 -2.60 -6.14
N PRO A 402 -19.79 -2.61 -7.26
CA PRO A 402 -19.80 -3.72 -8.21
C PRO A 402 -18.39 -3.96 -8.76
N LEU A 403 -17.86 -5.17 -8.60
CA LEU A 403 -16.52 -5.51 -9.08
C LEU A 403 -16.55 -5.86 -10.57
N ASP A 404 -15.53 -5.44 -11.31
CA ASP A 404 -15.47 -5.62 -12.75
C ASP A 404 -15.54 -7.09 -13.14
N ASN A 405 -16.40 -7.39 -14.13
CA ASN A 405 -16.54 -8.70 -14.76
C ASN A 405 -16.90 -9.84 -13.80
N GLN A 406 -17.56 -9.53 -12.69
CA GLN A 406 -17.85 -10.50 -11.66
C GLN A 406 -19.28 -10.42 -11.11
N LYS A 407 -19.77 -11.56 -10.61
CA LYS A 407 -21.05 -11.70 -9.86
C LYS A 407 -20.93 -11.19 -8.43
N TYR A 408 -20.01 -10.26 -8.17
CA TYR A 408 -19.68 -9.83 -6.81
C TYR A 408 -19.67 -8.32 -6.72
N GLU A 409 -20.06 -7.83 -5.56
CA GLU A 409 -20.00 -6.42 -5.18
C GLU A 409 -19.51 -6.31 -3.73
N LEU A 410 -18.95 -5.17 -3.37
CA LEU A 410 -18.69 -4.82 -1.98
C LEU A 410 -19.88 -4.04 -1.45
N VAL A 411 -20.49 -4.52 -0.37
CA VAL A 411 -21.61 -3.85 0.30
C VAL A 411 -21.28 -3.62 1.76
N TRP A 412 -21.86 -2.59 2.35
CA TRP A 412 -21.67 -2.26 3.75
C TRP A 412 -21.96 -3.47 4.65
N ASP A 413 -21.07 -3.77 5.60
CA ASP A 413 -21.15 -4.97 6.43
C ASP A 413 -22.11 -4.86 7.64
N GLY A 414 -22.89 -3.78 7.70
CA GLY A 414 -23.86 -3.53 8.76
C GLY A 414 -23.28 -2.90 10.02
N LYS A 415 -21.97 -2.63 10.07
CA LYS A 415 -21.30 -2.06 11.25
C LYS A 415 -20.56 -0.77 10.93
N VAL A 416 -20.48 0.09 11.94
CA VAL A 416 -19.62 1.28 11.94
C VAL A 416 -18.89 1.28 13.27
N GLU A 417 -17.56 1.29 13.25
CA GLU A 417 -16.79 1.50 14.47
C GLU A 417 -16.62 3.00 14.69
N MET A 418 -16.88 3.43 15.92
CA MET A 418 -16.74 4.81 16.34
C MET A 418 -15.61 4.87 17.35
N LYS A 419 -14.66 5.78 17.13
CA LYS A 419 -13.60 6.08 18.09
C LYS A 419 -13.51 7.58 18.27
N SER A 420 -13.09 8.00 19.45
CA SER A 420 -12.82 9.39 19.76
C SER A 420 -11.57 9.45 20.61
N TYR A 421 -10.71 10.41 20.36
CA TYR A 421 -9.48 10.59 21.14
C TYR A 421 -9.15 12.07 21.31
N GLN A 422 -8.32 12.37 22.30
CA GLN A 422 -7.84 13.70 22.60
C GLN A 422 -6.40 13.80 22.09
N GLY A 423 -6.10 14.80 21.26
CA GLY A 423 -4.73 15.04 20.82
C GLY A 423 -3.84 15.52 21.95
N GLU A 424 -2.56 15.16 21.91
CA GLU A 424 -1.55 15.82 22.74
C GLU A 424 -1.51 17.33 22.43
N GLN A 425 -1.39 18.16 23.46
CA GLN A 425 -1.27 19.62 23.30
C GLN A 425 -0.08 19.96 22.39
N GLY A 426 -0.33 20.72 21.32
CA GLY A 426 0.72 21.27 20.46
C GLY A 426 0.95 20.59 19.11
N SER A 427 0.29 19.46 18.79
CA SER A 427 0.48 18.73 17.52
C SER A 427 0.19 19.56 16.25
N LEU A 428 -0.68 20.56 16.36
CA LEU A 428 -1.00 21.52 15.28
C LEU A 428 -0.28 22.88 15.39
N GLN A 429 0.36 23.22 16.52
CA GLN A 429 1.06 24.51 16.64
C GLN A 429 2.28 24.57 15.70
N THR A 430 2.94 23.43 15.44
CA THR A 430 3.95 23.29 14.40
C THR A 430 3.39 23.48 12.99
N TYR A 431 2.13 23.09 12.74
CA TYR A 431 1.49 23.25 11.43
C TYR A 431 1.23 24.72 11.10
N ASP A 432 0.63 25.48 12.02
CA ASP A 432 0.32 26.90 11.83
C ASP A 432 1.59 27.77 11.81
N ALA A 433 2.60 27.46 12.63
CA ALA A 433 3.88 28.17 12.63
C ALA A 433 4.67 27.99 11.33
N THR A 434 4.67 26.78 10.75
CA THR A 434 5.40 26.50 9.49
C THR A 434 4.75 27.23 8.31
N ARG A 435 3.41 27.27 8.25
CA ARG A 435 2.69 28.00 7.19
C ARG A 435 2.80 29.52 7.34
N ALA A 436 2.78 30.03 8.58
CA ALA A 436 3.03 31.46 8.85
C ALA A 436 4.46 31.89 8.45
N SER A 437 5.46 31.01 8.58
CA SER A 437 6.83 31.28 8.14
C SER A 437 6.99 31.28 6.61
N HIS A 438 6.27 30.42 5.89
CA HIS A 438 6.25 30.41 4.42
C HIS A 438 5.44 31.57 3.82
N ALA A 439 4.34 31.99 4.46
CA ALA A 439 3.56 33.15 4.02
C ALA A 439 4.36 34.47 4.16
N ARG A 440 5.25 34.57 5.16
CA ARG A 440 6.12 35.75 5.35
C ARG A 440 7.22 35.91 4.30
N HIS A 441 7.53 34.87 3.52
CA HIS A 441 8.54 34.98 2.46
C HIS A 441 7.98 35.35 1.08
N VAL A 442 6.65 35.51 0.94
CA VAL A 442 6.00 35.79 -0.36
C VAL A 442 5.23 37.12 -0.38
N GLN A 443 5.23 37.92 0.68
CA GLN A 443 4.51 39.21 0.68
C GLN A 443 5.37 40.38 1.21
N ASN A 444 5.53 41.39 0.34
CA ASN A 444 5.91 42.75 0.73
C ASN A 444 4.83 43.36 1.65
N PRO A 445 5.22 44.26 2.58
CA PRO A 445 4.34 44.73 3.63
C PRO A 445 3.39 45.81 3.11
N THR A 446 2.09 45.53 3.10
CA THR A 446 1.08 46.59 3.18
C THR A 446 0.10 46.24 4.29
N GLY A 447 0.01 47.15 5.26
CA GLY A 447 -0.61 46.90 6.55
C GLY A 447 -2.14 46.83 6.49
N ALA A 448 -2.67 45.80 7.12
CA ALA A 448 -3.99 45.82 7.73
C ALA A 448 -3.95 44.87 8.94
N GLN A 449 -3.94 45.45 10.14
CA GLN A 449 -4.06 44.71 11.39
C GLN A 449 -5.52 44.29 11.57
N GLY A 450 -5.83 43.04 11.19
CA GLY A 450 -7.06 42.37 11.58
C GLY A 450 -6.86 41.65 12.90
N SER A 451 -7.72 41.92 13.88
CA SER A 451 -7.74 41.31 15.21
C SER A 451 -7.88 39.79 15.13
N SER A 452 -6.81 39.05 15.36
CA SER A 452 -6.86 37.61 15.54
C SER A 452 -7.41 37.30 16.93
N SER A 453 -8.64 36.81 16.98
CA SER A 453 -9.20 36.20 18.19
C SER A 453 -8.28 35.07 18.65
N GLN A 454 -7.68 35.23 19.84
CA GLN A 454 -6.97 34.18 20.54
C GLN A 454 -7.97 33.07 20.88
N HIS A 455 -8.08 32.07 20.00
CA HIS A 455 -8.64 30.79 20.37
C HIS A 455 -7.65 30.12 21.32
N ASP A 456 -8.08 29.95 22.56
CA ASP A 456 -7.45 29.08 23.54
C ASP A 456 -7.12 27.73 22.85
N PRO A 457 -5.84 27.30 22.78
CA PRO A 457 -5.47 26.01 22.19
C PRO A 457 -5.85 24.88 23.16
N GLY A 458 -7.13 24.82 23.50
CA GLY A 458 -7.72 23.70 24.21
C GLY A 458 -7.42 22.42 23.45
N THR A 459 -7.21 21.35 24.22
CA THR A 459 -7.00 19.99 23.74
C THR A 459 -8.01 19.65 22.64
N ARG A 460 -7.54 19.60 21.38
CA ARG A 460 -8.42 19.29 20.25
C ARG A 460 -8.85 17.84 20.35
N ARG A 461 -10.17 17.63 20.29
CA ARG A 461 -10.78 16.30 20.24
C ARG A 461 -11.02 15.90 18.79
N TYR A 462 -10.88 14.61 18.52
CA TYR A 462 -11.02 14.05 17.19
C TYR A 462 -12.03 12.91 17.19
N GLU A 463 -12.71 12.77 16.07
CA GLU A 463 -13.76 11.78 15.84
C GLU A 463 -13.35 10.91 14.65
N VAL A 464 -13.36 9.59 14.86
CA VAL A 464 -13.07 8.61 13.82
C VAL A 464 -14.31 7.74 13.59
N ARG A 465 -14.58 7.47 12.32
CA ARG A 465 -15.56 6.49 11.87
C ARG A 465 -14.87 5.51 10.94
N ILE A 466 -15.01 4.22 11.23
CA ILE A 466 -14.52 3.15 10.37
C ILE A 466 -15.73 2.42 9.81
N ILE A 467 -15.89 2.46 8.50
CA ILE A 467 -16.94 1.76 7.77
C ILE A 467 -16.31 0.71 6.85
N ARG A 468 -16.90 -0.47 6.82
CA ARG A 468 -16.39 -1.62 6.05
C ARG A 468 -17.40 -2.10 5.04
N TYR A 469 -16.88 -2.47 3.88
CA TYR A 469 -17.62 -3.10 2.81
C TYR A 469 -17.05 -4.49 2.57
N ARG A 470 -17.92 -5.50 2.60
CA ARG A 470 -17.56 -6.90 2.40
C ARG A 470 -18.08 -7.38 1.05
N ARG A 471 -17.30 -8.25 0.42
CA ARG A 471 -17.66 -8.90 -0.83
C ARG A 471 -18.85 -9.83 -0.61
N THR A 472 -19.92 -9.57 -1.33
CA THR A 472 -21.11 -10.42 -1.43
C THR A 472 -21.34 -10.79 -2.88
N ARG A 473 -22.05 -11.89 -3.09
CA ARG A 473 -22.52 -12.23 -4.44
C ARG A 473 -23.66 -11.26 -4.78
N SER A 474 -23.57 -10.60 -5.93
CA SER A 474 -24.62 -9.72 -6.44
C SER A 474 -25.93 -10.51 -6.57
N GLN A 475 -27.02 -9.91 -6.11
CA GLN A 475 -28.37 -10.50 -6.15
C GLN A 475 -28.92 -10.56 -7.57
#